data_AF-A0AAV4A5H5-F1
#
_entry.id   AF-A0AAV4A5H5-F1
#
_cell.length_a   1.000
_cell.length_b   1.000
_cell.length_c   1.000
_cell.angle_alpha   90.00
_cell.angle_beta   90.00
_cell.angle_gamma   90.00
#
_symmetry.space_group_name_H-M   'P 1'
#
loop_
_entity.id
_entity.type
_entity.pdbx_description
1 polymer ?
#
loop_
_entity_poly.entity_id
_entity_poly.type
_entity_poly.pdbx_seq_one_letter_code
_entity_poly.pdbx_strand_id
1 'polypeptide(L)' 'MQINNWILDALYCWIILLLFGGFLIQFDSIGDWLSWLQYFSIFKYGMTALYIIEFKDRQFCNGTDPTD' A
#
# COMPACT_ATOMS: atom_id res chain seq x y z
N MET A 1 -14.84 -11.32 28.13
CA MET A 1 -14.06 -10.10 27.79
C MET A 1 -14.96 -9.27 26.89
N GLN A 2 -15.62 -8.25 27.42
CA GLN A 2 -16.57 -7.44 26.65
C GLN A 2 -15.76 -6.42 25.85
N ILE A 3 -15.67 -6.61 24.54
CA ILE A 3 -15.06 -5.64 23.63
C ILE A 3 -16.03 -4.49 23.50
N ASN A 4 -15.55 -3.29 23.80
CA ASN A 4 -16.37 -2.09 23.77
C ASN A 4 -16.58 -1.64 22.32
N ASN A 5 -17.77 -1.15 21.99
CA ASN A 5 -18.10 -0.73 20.63
C ASN A 5 -17.16 0.39 20.10
N TRP A 6 -16.69 1.28 20.98
CA TRP A 6 -15.72 2.33 20.60
C TRP A 6 -14.37 1.78 20.12
N ILE A 7 -13.98 0.58 20.58
CA ILE A 7 -12.76 -0.09 20.10
C ILE A 7 -12.98 -0.63 18.69
N LEU A 8 -14.18 -1.15 18.41
CA LEU A 8 -14.52 -1.67 17.09
C LEU A 8 -14.49 -0.55 16.04
N ASP A 9 -15.03 0.62 16.36
CA ASP A 9 -15.01 1.78 15.46
C ASP A 9 -13.57 2.25 15.14
N ALA A 10 -12.70 2.29 16.16
CA ALA A 10 -11.30 2.67 15.99
C ALA A 10 -10.51 1.66 15.14
N LEU A 11 -10.76 0.35 15.32
CA LEU A 11 -10.14 -0.70 14.51
C LEU A 11 -10.60 -0.62 13.05
N TYR A 12 -11.88 -0.34 12.81
CA TYR A 12 -12.41 -0.19 11.46
C TYR A 12 -11.73 0.95 10.70
N CYS A 13 -11.58 2.12 11.35
CA CYS A 13 -10.84 3.24 10.79
C CYS A 13 -9.37 2.91 10.49
N TRP A 14 -8.69 2.16 11.37
CA TRP A 14 -7.30 1.77 11.15
C TRP A 14 -7.15 0.84 9.94
N ILE A 15 -8.03 -0.16 9.82
CA ILE A 15 -8.01 -1.11 8.71
C ILE A 15 -8.21 -0.37 7.38
N ILE A 16 -9.14 0.60 7.34
CA ILE A 16 -9.36 1.47 6.18
C ILE A 16 -8.06 2.20 5.80
N LEU A 17 -7.37 2.82 6.76
CA LEU A 17 -6.11 3.54 6.51
C LEU A 17 -4.98 2.63 5.99
N LEU A 18 -4.91 1.38 6.45
CA LEU A 18 -3.97 0.36 5.97
C LEU A 18 -4.29 -0.12 4.55
N LEU A 19 -5.58 -0.26 4.23
CA LEU A 19 -6.05 -0.78 2.94
C LEU A 19 -5.73 0.18 1.79
N PHE A 20 -5.80 1.50 2.02
CA PHE A 20 -5.53 2.54 1.03
C PHE A 20 -4.03 2.88 0.86
N GLY A 21 -3.13 2.04 1.37
CA GLY A 21 -1.67 2.24 1.28
C GLY A 21 -1.04 1.94 -0.10
N GLY A 22 -1.82 1.51 -1.09
CA GLY A 22 -1.37 1.34 -2.48
C GLY A 22 -0.84 -0.03 -2.88
N PHE A 23 -0.69 -0.95 -1.92
CA PHE A 23 -0.32 -2.33 -2.19
C PHE A 23 -1.53 -3.25 -2.40
N LEU A 24 -2.58 -3.07 -1.59
CA LEU A 24 -3.76 -3.93 -1.60
C LEU A 24 -4.85 -3.46 -2.58
N ILE A 25 -4.85 -2.17 -2.92
CA ILE A 25 -5.75 -1.57 -3.89
C ILE A 25 -4.90 -0.81 -4.90
N GLN A 26 -5.00 -1.19 -6.17
CA GLN A 26 -4.32 -0.50 -7.26
C GLN A 26 -5.00 0.84 -7.53
N PHE A 27 -4.29 1.95 -7.29
CA PHE A 27 -4.81 3.31 -7.43
C PHE A 27 -5.35 3.64 -8.84
N ASP A 28 -4.78 3.01 -9.86
CA ASP A 28 -5.19 3.17 -11.27
C ASP A 28 -6.62 2.68 -11.55
N SER A 29 -7.12 1.74 -10.72
CA SER A 29 -8.48 1.20 -10.83
C SER A 29 -9.49 1.92 -9.93
N ILE A 30 -9.06 2.92 -9.15
CA ILE A 30 -9.92 3.69 -8.27
C ILE A 30 -10.48 4.88 -9.07
N GLY A 31 -11.80 5.07 -9.06
CA GLY A 31 -12.42 6.22 -9.72
C GLY A 31 -11.89 7.56 -9.18
N ASP A 32 -11.77 8.56 -10.05
CA ASP A 32 -11.17 9.88 -9.74
C ASP A 32 -11.70 10.53 -8.45
N TRP A 33 -12.99 10.29 -8.16
CA TRP A 33 -13.67 10.79 -6.97
C TRP A 33 -13.12 10.26 -5.64
N LEU A 34 -12.43 9.11 -5.63
CA LEU A 34 -11.80 8.52 -4.44
C LEU A 34 -10.27 8.66 -4.46
N SER A 35 -9.69 9.15 -5.55
CA SER A 35 -8.24 9.30 -5.72
C SER A 35 -7.64 10.28 -4.71
N TRP A 36 -8.39 11.27 -4.25
CA TRP A 36 -7.90 12.23 -3.24
C TRP A 36 -7.59 11.58 -1.87
N LEU A 37 -8.24 10.46 -1.54
CA LEU A 37 -8.12 9.82 -0.22
C LEU A 37 -6.75 9.14 -0.03
N GLN A 38 -6.10 8.75 -1.13
CA GLN A 38 -4.74 8.19 -1.12
C GLN A 38 -3.69 9.18 -0.60
N TYR A 39 -3.93 10.49 -0.70
CA TYR A 39 -3.01 11.52 -0.22
C TYR A 39 -3.05 11.69 1.30
N PHE A 40 -4.14 11.26 1.94
CA PHE A 40 -4.28 11.29 3.40
C PHE A 40 -3.59 10.09 4.08
N SER A 41 -3.43 8.98 3.37
CA SER A 41 -2.81 7.77 3.93
C SER A 41 -1.29 7.89 4.00
N ILE A 42 -0.75 7.93 5.22
CA ILE A 42 0.70 7.86 5.51
C ILE A 42 1.34 6.59 4.92
N PHE A 43 0.58 5.50 4.82
CA PHE A 43 1.07 4.21 4.32
C PHE A 43 1.47 4.27 2.85
N LYS A 44 0.80 5.09 2.02
CA LYS A 44 1.18 5.29 0.60
C LYS A 44 2.62 5.80 0.50
N TYR A 45 2.94 6.84 1.26
CA TYR A 45 4.27 7.45 1.24
C TYR A 45 5.32 6.51 1.84
N GLY A 46 4.98 5.83 2.93
CA GLY A 46 5.84 4.82 3.55
C GLY A 46 6.18 3.67 2.60
N MET A 47 5.18 3.10 1.91
CA MET A 47 5.37 2.05 0.92
C MET A 47 6.22 2.52 -0.26
N THR A 48 5.94 3.70 -0.79
CA THR A 48 6.72 4.27 -1.91
C THR A 48 8.19 4.46 -1.52
N ALA A 49 8.46 4.96 -0.31
CA ALA A 49 9.82 5.11 0.20
C ALA A 49 10.51 3.76 0.37
N LEU A 50 9.83 2.75 0.91
CA LEU A 50 10.36 1.39 1.04
C LEU A 50 10.65 0.75 -0.31
N TYR A 51 9.76 0.92 -1.30
CA TYR A 51 9.99 0.43 -2.66
C TYR A 51 11.27 1.03 -3.26
N ILE A 52 11.46 2.35 -3.10
CA ILE A 52 12.67 3.01 -3.59
C ILE A 52 13.90 2.54 -2.81
N ILE A 53 13.84 2.37 -1.50
CA ILE A 53 15.00 1.95 -0.71
C ILE A 53 15.42 0.51 -1.03
N GLU A 54 14.45 -0.39 -1.19
CA GLU A 54 14.72 -1.82 -1.35
C GLU A 54 15.04 -2.21 -2.80
N PHE A 55 14.30 -1.65 -3.77
CA PHE A 55 14.35 -2.09 -5.17
C PHE A 55 15.20 -1.19 -6.07
N LYS A 56 15.57 0.01 -5.61
CA LYS A 56 16.52 0.85 -6.37
C LYS A 56 17.87 0.13 -6.44
N ASP A 57 18.45 0.12 -7.64
CA ASP A 57 19.74 -0.52 -7.94
C ASP A 57 19.77 -2.05 -7.81
N ARG A 58 18.61 -2.72 -7.68
CA ARG A 58 18.50 -4.18 -7.73
C ARG A 58 18.17 -4.63 -9.14
N GLN A 59 18.97 -5.54 -9.69
CA GLN A 59 18.65 -6.21 -10.94
C GLN A 59 17.92 -7.52 -10.66
N PHE A 60 16.70 -7.63 -11.17
CA PHE A 60 15.94 -8.87 -11.17
C PHE A 60 16.00 -9.43 -12.58
N CYS A 61 16.39 -10.71 -12.68
CA CYS A 61 16.81 -11.37 -13.92
C CYS A 61 18.17 -10.86 -14.42
N ASN A 62 19.26 -11.46 -13.95
CA ASN A 62 20.49 -11.47 -14.73
C ASN A 62 20.19 -12.38 -15.92
N GLY A 63 20.10 -11.81 -17.12
CA GLY A 63 19.79 -12.55 -18.33
C GLY A 63 20.88 -13.60 -18.58
N THR A 64 20.72 -14.79 -18.03
CA THR A 64 21.14 -15.98 -18.76
C THR A 64 20.05 -16.19 -19.79
N ASP A 65 20.25 -15.63 -20.96
CA ASP A 65 19.55 -16.11 -22.14
C ASP A 65 19.69 -17.64 -22.13
N PRO A 66 18.61 -18.44 -22.20
CA PRO A 66 18.71 -19.89 -22.27
C PRO A 66 19.33 -20.41 -23.58
N THR A 67 20.10 -19.59 -24.30
CA THR A 67 20.65 -19.88 -25.63
C THR A 67 22.10 -19.49 -25.88
N ASP A 68 22.91 -19.11 -24.87
CA ASP A 68 24.38 -19.02 -25.02
C ASP A 68 25.13 -19.97 -24.07
#